data_AF-A0A126R0R5-F1
#
_entry.id   AF-A0A126R0R5-F1
#
_cell.length_a   1.000
_cell.length_b   1.000
_cell.length_c   1.000
_cell.angle_alpha   90.00
_cell.angle_beta   90.00
_cell.angle_gamma   90.00
#
_symmetry.space_group_name_H-M   'P 1'
#
loop_
_entity.id
_entity.type
_entity.pdbx_description
1 polymer ?
#
loop_
_entity_poly.entity_id
_entity_poly.type
_entity_poly.pdbx_seq_one_letter_code
_entity_poly.pdbx_strand_id
1 'polypeptide(L)'
;MNLLNIGDSMSEKFILAKSKENEITDSGACGGAVSSIFQYLLANNLVDGVLTLNKGDDVYDGIPRLLTNPAEVIETCGSLHCAPTMVGDLISDYLADEKIAVAVKPCDAKAINELVKRHRIDADKIFTIGLNCGGTVIPEVAQEMIEKFYNVDPSKVVKEEIDKGKFIIELDDGEEIGIKIDDLEEEGYGRRANCQRCELKVPRNADIACGNWGSEPGWTFVEINSDKGREIIEGAVNEGFIETKEPSEKALAIRDKIENIMINMGKKSQAKQLDADALTLEEWENQWNKCIKCFACHDVCPICWCNECELEKPYFEDDQQAPPDPLGFHGVRLSHMSPSCVNCGQCDDVCPMEIPVSKLFHKLQKKYEDQTGYVAGIGDEKPPLYSPQKENF
;
A
#
# COMPACT_ATOMS: atom_id res chain seq x y z
N MET A 1 -0.80 -8.39 22.09
CA MET A 1 0.31 -7.75 22.85
C MET A 1 0.13 -6.25 22.69
N ASN A 2 0.35 -5.49 23.77
CA ASN A 2 -0.22 -4.17 24.02
C ASN A 2 -0.09 -3.16 22.85
N LEU A 3 -1.24 -2.79 22.30
CA LEU A 3 -1.41 -1.52 21.59
C LEU A 3 -1.04 -0.39 22.55
N LEU A 4 -0.22 0.53 22.06
CA LEU A 4 0.26 1.71 22.77
C LEU A 4 -0.89 2.40 23.54
N ASN A 5 -0.69 2.55 24.85
CA ASN A 5 -1.51 3.40 25.72
C ASN A 5 -1.28 4.86 25.30
N ILE A 6 -2.06 5.33 24.33
CA ILE A 6 -2.26 6.76 24.06
C ILE A 6 -3.52 7.16 24.86
N GLY A 7 -3.39 8.20 25.69
CA GLY A 7 -4.35 8.55 26.73
C GLY A 7 -5.81 8.69 26.28
N ASP A 8 -6.69 7.98 26.99
CA ASP A 8 -7.94 8.43 27.63
C ASP A 8 -8.82 9.49 26.93
N SER A 9 -9.24 9.24 25.68
CA SER A 9 -10.67 9.20 25.30
C SER A 9 -10.81 8.65 23.88
N MET A 10 -11.79 7.77 23.62
CA MET A 10 -12.07 7.30 22.26
C MET A 10 -12.46 8.45 21.30
N SER A 11 -12.92 9.60 21.81
CA SER A 11 -13.33 10.76 21.01
C SER A 11 -12.16 11.57 20.45
N GLU A 12 -11.01 11.62 21.13
CA GLU A 12 -9.84 12.37 20.63
C GLU A 12 -9.10 11.64 19.49
N LYS A 13 -9.29 10.32 19.37
CA LYS A 13 -8.57 9.50 18.38
C LYS A 13 -9.18 9.53 16.99
N PHE A 14 -10.50 9.72 16.90
CA PHE A 14 -11.27 9.61 15.66
C PHE A 14 -11.97 10.92 15.34
N ILE A 15 -11.76 11.43 14.13
CA ILE A 15 -12.40 12.66 13.65
C ILE A 15 -12.96 12.45 12.25
N LEU A 16 -13.94 13.27 11.92
CA LEU A 16 -14.30 13.55 10.53
C LEU A 16 -13.62 14.86 10.15
N ALA A 17 -12.86 14.87 9.05
CA ALA A 17 -12.17 16.03 8.53
C ALA A 17 -12.65 16.39 7.12
N LYS A 18 -12.69 17.68 6.79
CA LYS A 18 -13.06 18.19 5.48
C LYS A 18 -12.17 19.37 5.09
N SER A 19 -11.76 19.42 3.82
CA SER A 19 -11.10 20.58 3.22
C SER A 19 -11.98 21.82 3.31
N LYS A 20 -11.37 22.99 3.59
CA LYS A 20 -12.05 24.28 3.45
C LYS A 20 -11.97 24.86 2.03
N GLU A 21 -11.19 24.26 1.14
CA GLU A 21 -11.11 24.60 -0.27
C GLU A 21 -12.11 23.78 -1.09
N ASN A 22 -13.08 24.46 -1.70
CA ASN A 22 -14.16 23.81 -2.45
C ASN A 22 -13.63 23.01 -3.66
N GLU A 23 -12.63 23.54 -4.37
CA GLU A 23 -12.05 22.85 -5.55
C GLU A 23 -11.45 21.48 -5.17
N ILE A 24 -10.88 21.38 -3.96
CA ILE A 24 -10.38 20.12 -3.41
C ILE A 24 -11.50 19.21 -2.93
N THR A 25 -12.57 19.75 -2.34
CA THR A 25 -13.71 18.90 -1.96
C THR A 25 -14.41 18.30 -3.17
N ASP A 26 -14.44 19.01 -4.29
CA ASP A 26 -15.07 18.57 -5.53
C ASP A 26 -14.20 17.54 -6.28
N SER A 27 -12.88 17.67 -6.19
CA SER A 27 -11.91 16.77 -6.85
C SER A 27 -11.51 15.57 -5.98
N GLY A 28 -11.72 15.63 -4.66
CA GLY A 28 -11.29 14.62 -3.72
C GLY A 28 -12.14 13.35 -3.74
N ALA A 29 -11.55 12.22 -3.34
CA ALA A 29 -12.29 10.96 -3.19
C ALA A 29 -13.30 10.96 -2.02
N CYS A 30 -13.11 11.85 -1.04
CA CYS A 30 -13.97 12.03 0.13
C CYS A 30 -14.11 13.53 0.43
N GLY A 31 -13.98 13.95 1.70
CA GLY A 31 -13.99 15.36 2.08
C GLY A 31 -12.75 16.16 1.71
N GLY A 32 -11.82 15.63 0.89
CA GLY A 32 -10.61 16.34 0.46
C GLY A 32 -9.53 16.54 1.54
N ALA A 33 -9.71 15.98 2.75
CA ALA A 33 -8.85 16.26 3.89
C ALA A 33 -7.36 15.92 3.68
N VAL A 34 -7.06 14.79 3.02
CA VAL A 34 -5.67 14.35 2.76
C VAL A 34 -4.93 15.38 1.90
N SER A 35 -5.56 15.82 0.81
CA SER A 35 -4.98 16.83 -0.09
C SER A 35 -4.76 18.16 0.63
N SER A 36 -5.72 18.64 1.43
CA SER A 36 -5.53 19.87 2.20
C SER A 36 -4.49 19.75 3.31
N ILE A 37 -4.32 18.56 3.91
CA ILE A 37 -3.22 18.29 4.84
C ILE A 37 -1.87 18.38 4.11
N PHE A 38 -1.75 17.83 2.90
CA PHE A 38 -0.54 17.99 2.10
C PHE A 38 -0.26 19.44 1.71
N GLN A 39 -1.28 20.20 1.30
CA GLN A 39 -1.15 21.64 1.06
C GLN A 39 -0.64 22.37 2.31
N TYR A 40 -1.23 22.08 3.47
CA TYR A 40 -0.81 22.65 4.76
C TYR A 40 0.67 22.38 5.03
N LEU A 41 1.11 21.13 4.88
CA LEU A 41 2.49 20.72 5.16
C LEU A 41 3.50 21.43 4.24
N LEU A 42 3.19 21.56 2.95
CA LEU A 42 4.03 22.30 2.00
C LEU A 42 3.98 23.81 2.24
N ALA A 43 2.79 24.40 2.41
CA ALA A 43 2.62 25.85 2.53
C ALA A 43 3.31 26.43 3.77
N ASN A 44 3.41 25.63 4.83
CA ASN A 44 4.10 25.98 6.07
C ASN A 44 5.56 25.51 6.12
N ASN A 45 6.11 24.97 5.02
CA ASN A 45 7.47 24.44 4.94
C ASN A 45 7.78 23.41 6.04
N LEU A 46 6.79 22.59 6.40
CA LEU A 46 6.96 21.53 7.40
C LEU A 46 7.62 20.30 6.79
N VAL A 47 7.50 20.14 5.48
CA VAL A 47 8.15 19.14 4.63
C VAL A 47 8.69 19.84 3.37
N ASP A 48 9.76 19.30 2.81
CA ASP A 48 10.40 19.73 1.57
C ASP A 48 9.62 19.24 0.33
N GLY A 49 8.84 18.16 0.48
CA GLY A 49 8.02 17.61 -0.59
C GLY A 49 6.89 16.70 -0.12
N VAL A 50 5.93 16.46 -1.01
CA VAL A 50 4.83 15.51 -0.85
C VAL A 50 4.93 14.45 -1.94
N LEU A 51 5.18 13.20 -1.57
CA LEU A 51 5.16 12.06 -2.48
C LEU A 51 3.75 11.44 -2.52
N THR A 52 3.12 11.51 -3.69
CA THR A 52 1.76 11.00 -3.94
C THR A 52 1.69 10.38 -5.33
N LEU A 53 0.49 10.03 -5.80
CA LEU A 53 0.25 9.56 -7.17
C LEU A 53 -0.45 10.63 -7.99
N ASN A 54 0.02 10.86 -9.22
CA ASN A 54 -0.74 11.58 -10.23
C ASN A 54 -1.36 10.60 -11.22
N LYS A 55 -2.50 11.00 -11.77
CA LYS A 55 -3.06 10.37 -12.95
C LYS A 55 -2.12 10.65 -14.13
N GLY A 56 -1.76 9.60 -14.87
CA GLY A 56 -1.04 9.69 -16.13
C GLY A 56 -2.00 10.00 -17.28
N ASP A 57 -1.96 9.19 -18.33
CA ASP A 57 -2.83 9.38 -19.50
C ASP A 57 -4.31 9.09 -19.18
N ASP A 58 -4.59 8.13 -18.29
CA ASP A 58 -5.93 7.72 -17.91
C ASP A 58 -6.02 7.30 -16.42
N VAL A 59 -7.20 6.86 -15.97
CA VAL A 59 -7.44 6.47 -14.56
C VAL A 59 -6.74 5.18 -14.13
N TYR A 60 -6.21 4.40 -15.06
CA TYR A 60 -5.49 3.16 -14.80
C TYR A 60 -3.99 3.39 -14.65
N ASP A 61 -3.48 4.51 -15.17
CA ASP A 61 -2.09 4.92 -15.09
C ASP A 61 -1.85 5.84 -13.88
N GLY A 62 -1.27 5.29 -12.82
CA GLY A 62 -0.87 6.06 -11.64
C GLY A 62 0.64 6.15 -11.52
N ILE A 63 1.15 7.38 -11.58
CA ILE A 63 2.59 7.68 -11.58
C ILE A 63 2.98 8.30 -10.23
N PRO A 64 4.06 7.85 -9.56
CA PRO A 64 4.60 8.54 -8.39
C PRO A 64 5.07 9.95 -8.75
N ARG A 65 4.61 10.95 -7.99
CA ARG A 65 4.99 12.36 -8.17
C ARG A 65 5.39 12.98 -6.83
N LEU A 66 6.55 13.64 -6.84
CA LEU A 66 7.00 14.49 -5.74
C LEU A 66 6.57 15.93 -6.02
N LEU A 67 5.66 16.44 -5.20
CA LEU A 67 5.19 17.81 -5.25
C LEU A 67 5.98 18.68 -4.28
N THR A 68 6.42 19.84 -4.72
CA THR A 68 7.10 20.86 -3.89
C THR A 68 6.32 22.17 -3.81
N ASN A 69 5.23 22.27 -4.56
CA ASN A 69 4.36 23.44 -4.62
C ASN A 69 2.97 23.10 -4.08
N PRO A 70 2.48 23.78 -3.02
CA PRO A 70 1.15 23.52 -2.45
C PRO A 70 0.02 23.63 -3.48
N ALA A 71 0.14 24.52 -4.47
CA ALA A 71 -0.91 24.73 -5.47
C ALA A 71 -1.09 23.53 -6.41
N GLU A 72 -0.08 22.67 -6.56
CA GLU A 72 -0.12 21.50 -7.46
C GLU A 72 -0.77 20.27 -6.80
N VAL A 73 -1.04 20.31 -5.49
CA VAL A 73 -1.62 19.17 -4.76
C VAL A 73 -2.97 18.75 -5.34
N ILE A 74 -3.76 19.72 -5.82
CA ILE A 74 -5.06 19.44 -6.44
C ILE A 74 -4.96 18.51 -7.66
N GLU A 75 -3.84 18.51 -8.38
CA GLU A 75 -3.60 17.65 -9.56
C GLU A 75 -3.45 16.17 -9.20
N THR A 76 -3.36 15.85 -7.91
CA THR A 76 -3.17 14.50 -7.36
C THR A 76 -4.34 14.06 -6.48
N CYS A 77 -5.43 14.83 -6.50
CA CYS A 77 -6.67 14.47 -5.82
C CYS A 77 -7.35 13.26 -6.46
N GLY A 78 -8.03 12.48 -5.63
CA GLY A 78 -8.78 11.30 -6.05
C GLY A 78 -8.11 10.01 -5.63
N SER A 79 -8.70 8.90 -6.05
CA SER A 79 -8.18 7.55 -5.83
C SER A 79 -7.78 6.94 -7.16
N LEU A 80 -6.73 6.11 -7.13
CA LEU A 80 -6.26 5.32 -8.27
C LEU A 80 -6.08 3.87 -7.81
N HIS A 81 -7.17 3.12 -7.68
CA HIS A 81 -7.17 1.72 -7.25
C HIS A 81 -6.54 0.78 -8.28
N CYS A 82 -6.44 1.24 -9.54
CA CYS A 82 -5.77 0.54 -10.63
C CYS A 82 -4.27 0.82 -10.71
N ALA A 83 -3.69 1.58 -9.77
CA ALA A 83 -2.26 1.88 -9.70
C ALA A 83 -1.59 1.10 -8.55
N PRO A 84 -1.14 -0.15 -8.77
CA PRO A 84 -0.53 -0.98 -7.75
C PRO A 84 0.93 -0.58 -7.44
N THR A 85 1.21 0.70 -7.22
CA THR A 85 2.57 1.21 -6.95
C THR A 85 3.00 1.01 -5.50
N MET A 86 4.32 0.97 -5.28
CA MET A 86 4.97 1.04 -3.97
C MET A 86 5.90 2.25 -3.92
N VAL A 87 6.12 2.81 -2.73
CA VAL A 87 6.96 4.02 -2.57
C VAL A 87 8.19 3.82 -1.67
N GLY A 88 8.33 2.67 -1.01
CA GLY A 88 9.40 2.47 -0.02
C GLY A 88 10.82 2.52 -0.60
N ASP A 89 11.03 1.83 -1.73
CA ASP A 89 12.25 1.87 -2.53
C ASP A 89 12.54 3.27 -3.08
N LEU A 90 11.52 3.93 -3.64
CA LEU A 90 11.66 5.30 -4.15
C LEU A 90 12.18 6.26 -3.06
N ILE A 91 11.65 6.12 -1.84
CA ILE A 91 12.09 6.94 -0.71
C ILE A 91 13.52 6.56 -0.31
N SER A 92 13.81 5.26 -0.09
CA SER A 92 15.13 4.77 0.32
C SER A 92 16.25 5.17 -0.64
N ASP A 93 15.97 5.14 -1.94
CA ASP A 93 17.02 5.23 -2.95
C ASP A 93 17.22 6.65 -3.48
N TYR A 94 16.17 7.47 -3.46
CA TYR A 94 16.19 8.81 -4.06
C TYR A 94 15.84 9.95 -3.11
N LEU A 95 15.14 9.69 -2.00
CA LEU A 95 14.60 10.74 -1.11
C LEU A 95 14.99 10.55 0.36
N ALA A 96 15.96 9.69 0.68
CA ALA A 96 16.31 9.34 2.06
C ALA A 96 16.81 10.54 2.88
N ASP A 97 17.36 11.55 2.21
CA ASP A 97 17.86 12.78 2.85
C ASP A 97 16.80 13.89 3.00
N GLU A 98 15.69 13.79 2.26
CA GLU A 98 14.63 14.81 2.19
C GLU A 98 13.62 14.63 3.34
N LYS A 99 13.04 15.73 3.83
CA LYS A 99 11.91 15.67 4.76
C LYS A 99 10.62 15.68 3.96
N ILE A 100 9.93 14.55 3.84
CA ILE A 100 8.75 14.44 2.97
C ILE A 100 7.50 13.98 3.72
N ALA A 101 6.34 14.38 3.19
CA ALA A 101 5.08 13.71 3.46
C ALA A 101 4.75 12.72 2.35
N VAL A 102 4.10 11.62 2.68
CA VAL A 102 3.81 10.55 1.72
C VAL A 102 2.43 9.95 1.95
N ALA A 103 1.68 9.77 0.86
CA ALA A 103 0.44 9.00 0.86
C ALA A 103 0.77 7.51 0.88
N VAL A 104 0.32 6.78 1.90
CA VAL A 104 0.70 5.36 2.08
C VAL A 104 -0.51 4.44 2.16
N LYS A 105 -0.48 3.37 1.36
CA LYS A 105 -1.35 2.21 1.58
C LYS A 105 -0.78 1.39 2.74
N PRO A 106 -1.54 0.44 3.31
CA PRO A 106 -1.04 -0.47 4.35
C PRO A 106 0.29 -1.16 4.04
N CYS A 107 0.48 -1.61 2.79
CA CYS A 107 1.73 -2.23 2.36
C CYS A 107 2.89 -1.22 2.26
N ASP A 108 2.63 0.03 1.85
CA ASP A 108 3.64 1.10 1.79
C ASP A 108 4.14 1.43 3.20
N ALA A 109 3.22 1.66 4.14
CA ALA A 109 3.56 1.91 5.54
C ALA A 109 4.38 0.76 6.13
N LYS A 110 4.02 -0.50 5.83
CA LYS A 110 4.82 -1.66 6.26
C LYS A 110 6.23 -1.65 5.67
N ALA A 111 6.38 -1.35 4.38
CA ALA A 111 7.68 -1.32 3.70
C ALA A 111 8.57 -0.21 4.26
N ILE A 112 8.03 1.01 4.40
CA ILE A 112 8.74 2.14 5.00
C ILE A 112 9.21 1.78 6.41
N ASN A 113 8.36 1.20 7.25
CA ASN A 113 8.74 0.81 8.60
C ASN A 113 9.84 -0.29 8.62
N GLU A 114 9.80 -1.24 7.69
CA GLU A 114 10.89 -2.23 7.54
C GLU A 114 12.21 -1.60 7.08
N LEU A 115 12.16 -0.55 6.27
CA LEU A 115 13.32 0.23 5.84
C LEU A 115 13.87 1.15 6.94
N VAL A 116 13.00 1.75 7.75
CA VAL A 116 13.36 2.50 8.97
C VAL A 116 14.14 1.62 9.92
N LYS A 117 13.64 0.41 10.20
CA LYS A 117 14.35 -0.57 11.04
C LYS A 117 15.75 -0.88 10.54
N ARG A 118 15.97 -0.79 9.22
CA ARG A 118 17.25 -1.06 8.53
C ARG A 118 18.11 0.19 8.33
N HIS A 119 17.71 1.33 8.90
CA HIS A 119 18.41 2.62 8.75
C HIS A 119 18.52 3.09 7.29
N ARG A 120 17.53 2.73 6.47
CA ARG A 120 17.41 3.18 5.07
C ARG A 120 16.53 4.41 4.91
N ILE A 121 15.66 4.61 5.89
CA ILE A 121 14.78 5.77 5.97
C ILE A 121 14.89 6.31 7.39
N ASP A 122 15.01 7.63 7.51
CA ASP A 122 14.93 8.31 8.79
C ASP A 122 13.46 8.57 9.14
N ALA A 123 12.96 7.94 10.20
CA ALA A 123 11.56 8.06 10.62
C ALA A 123 11.17 9.50 10.99
N ASP A 124 12.13 10.33 11.42
CA ASP A 124 11.85 11.72 11.79
C ASP A 124 11.63 12.61 10.56
N LYS A 125 12.14 12.19 9.39
CA LYS A 125 12.01 12.92 8.12
C LYS A 125 10.74 12.56 7.35
N ILE A 126 10.09 11.44 7.66
CA ILE A 126 8.93 10.97 6.90
C ILE A 126 7.62 11.21 7.67
N PHE A 127 6.65 11.81 6.98
CA PHE A 127 5.29 12.05 7.47
C PHE A 127 4.34 11.14 6.69
N THR A 128 3.75 10.15 7.36
CA THR A 128 2.97 9.10 6.70
C THR A 128 1.47 9.36 6.81
N ILE A 129 0.84 9.71 5.69
CA ILE A 129 -0.60 9.94 5.59
C ILE A 129 -1.25 8.69 5.01
N GLY A 130 -1.76 7.83 5.88
CA GLY A 130 -2.29 6.53 5.53
C GLY A 130 -3.66 6.59 4.86
N LEU A 131 -3.88 5.71 3.88
CA LEU A 131 -5.17 5.50 3.21
C LEU A 131 -5.69 4.10 3.54
N ASN A 132 -6.94 3.99 4.01
CA ASN A 132 -7.57 2.68 4.16
C ASN A 132 -7.66 1.99 2.80
N CYS A 133 -7.30 0.71 2.74
CA CYS A 133 -7.15 0.02 1.45
C CYS A 133 -7.88 -1.32 1.44
N GLY A 134 -8.78 -1.48 0.47
CA GLY A 134 -9.43 -2.76 0.17
C GLY A 134 -8.57 -3.69 -0.68
N GLY A 135 -7.62 -3.13 -1.43
CA GLY A 135 -6.75 -3.78 -2.41
C GLY A 135 -6.68 -2.97 -3.70
N THR A 136 -5.77 -3.35 -4.60
CA THR A 136 -5.59 -2.72 -5.92
C THR A 136 -5.88 -3.73 -7.03
N VAL A 137 -6.14 -3.22 -8.23
CA VAL A 137 -6.34 -4.00 -9.47
C VAL A 137 -5.17 -3.70 -10.41
N ILE A 138 -4.73 -4.67 -11.22
CA ILE A 138 -3.69 -4.44 -12.23
C ILE A 138 -4.29 -3.60 -13.37
N PRO A 139 -3.60 -2.58 -13.91
CA PRO A 139 -4.15 -1.71 -14.96
C PRO A 139 -4.74 -2.47 -16.15
N GLU A 140 -3.99 -3.44 -16.68
CA GLU A 140 -4.41 -4.27 -17.82
C GLU A 140 -5.65 -5.10 -17.49
N VAL A 141 -5.67 -5.73 -16.31
CA VAL A 141 -6.82 -6.49 -15.82
C VAL A 141 -8.04 -5.59 -15.64
N ALA A 142 -7.86 -4.36 -15.17
CA ALA A 142 -8.94 -3.40 -15.02
C ALA A 142 -9.55 -2.99 -16.36
N GLN A 143 -8.73 -2.73 -17.37
CA GLN A 143 -9.22 -2.41 -18.72
C GLN A 143 -10.00 -3.60 -19.32
N GLU A 144 -9.45 -4.81 -19.25
CA GLU A 144 -10.16 -6.00 -19.72
C GLU A 144 -11.46 -6.26 -18.94
N MET A 145 -11.45 -6.03 -17.63
CA MET A 145 -12.62 -6.14 -16.77
C MET A 145 -13.73 -5.20 -17.23
N ILE A 146 -13.37 -3.96 -17.57
CA ILE A 146 -14.31 -2.92 -17.97
C ILE A 146 -14.93 -3.25 -19.33
N GLU A 147 -14.13 -3.72 -20.30
CA GLU A 147 -14.65 -4.20 -21.57
C GLU A 147 -15.61 -5.39 -21.40
N LYS A 148 -15.22 -6.39 -20.59
CA LYS A 148 -15.93 -7.67 -20.50
C LYS A 148 -17.18 -7.62 -19.64
N PHE A 149 -17.12 -6.96 -18.49
CA PHE A 149 -18.19 -6.99 -17.49
C PHE A 149 -19.06 -5.75 -17.52
N TYR A 150 -18.50 -4.60 -17.88
CA TYR A 150 -19.25 -3.34 -17.98
C TYR A 150 -19.74 -3.10 -19.41
N ASN A 151 -19.15 -3.76 -20.42
CA ASN A 151 -19.45 -3.56 -21.84
C ASN A 151 -19.25 -2.10 -22.28
N VAL A 152 -18.21 -1.47 -21.75
CA VAL A 152 -17.84 -0.08 -22.08
C VAL A 152 -16.40 -0.03 -22.57
N ASP A 153 -16.08 0.99 -23.36
CA ASP A 153 -14.72 1.30 -23.78
C ASP A 153 -13.95 1.88 -22.58
N PRO A 154 -12.82 1.26 -22.14
CA PRO A 154 -12.05 1.71 -20.99
C PRO A 154 -11.58 3.17 -21.09
N SER A 155 -11.38 3.69 -22.30
CA SER A 155 -10.95 5.08 -22.54
C SER A 155 -11.99 6.12 -22.16
N LYS A 156 -13.25 5.71 -21.99
CA LYS A 156 -14.35 6.60 -21.56
C LYS A 156 -14.45 6.74 -20.05
N VAL A 157 -13.71 5.95 -19.28
CA VAL A 157 -13.76 5.98 -17.82
C VAL A 157 -12.95 7.17 -17.32
N VAL A 158 -13.62 8.10 -16.65
CA VAL A 158 -13.01 9.33 -16.12
C VAL A 158 -12.73 9.26 -14.62
N LYS A 159 -13.39 8.34 -13.91
CA LYS A 159 -13.20 8.09 -12.48
C LYS A 159 -13.53 6.65 -12.12
N GLU A 160 -12.86 6.15 -11.09
CA GLU A 160 -13.16 4.86 -10.47
C GLU A 160 -13.26 4.98 -8.94
N GLU A 161 -14.09 4.15 -8.33
CA GLU A 161 -14.23 4.09 -6.89
C GLU A 161 -14.56 2.66 -6.42
N ILE A 162 -14.01 2.27 -5.26
CA ILE A 162 -14.43 1.08 -4.54
C ILE A 162 -15.26 1.49 -3.32
N ASP A 163 -16.58 1.34 -3.43
CA ASP A 163 -17.52 1.60 -2.35
C ASP A 163 -18.57 0.49 -2.21
N LYS A 164 -18.97 0.21 -0.97
CA LYS A 164 -20.01 -0.77 -0.61
C LYS A 164 -19.85 -2.14 -1.28
N GLY A 165 -18.60 -2.58 -1.47
CA GLY A 165 -18.27 -3.89 -2.07
C GLY A 165 -18.43 -3.95 -3.59
N LYS A 166 -18.55 -2.79 -4.26
CA LYS A 166 -18.59 -2.68 -5.71
C LYS A 166 -17.36 -1.94 -6.23
N PHE A 167 -16.95 -2.30 -7.44
CA PHE A 167 -16.07 -1.50 -8.26
C PHE A 167 -16.97 -0.63 -9.15
N ILE A 168 -16.87 0.69 -8.96
CA ILE A 168 -17.74 1.68 -9.59
C ILE A 168 -16.88 2.47 -10.59
N ILE A 169 -17.40 2.67 -11.79
CA ILE A 169 -16.79 3.52 -12.82
C ILE A 169 -17.75 4.66 -13.14
N GLU A 170 -17.20 5.83 -13.43
CA GLU A 170 -17.91 6.99 -13.99
C GLU A 170 -17.39 7.22 -15.41
N LEU A 171 -18.30 7.35 -16.36
CA LEU A 171 -17.99 7.64 -17.76
C LEU A 171 -17.95 9.14 -18.04
N ASP A 172 -17.36 9.52 -19.17
CA ASP A 172 -17.26 10.90 -19.65
C ASP A 172 -18.60 11.61 -19.89
N ASP A 173 -19.68 10.85 -20.06
CA ASP A 173 -21.05 11.34 -20.16
C ASP A 173 -21.78 11.43 -18.79
N GLY A 174 -21.10 11.06 -17.71
CA GLY A 174 -21.60 11.07 -16.33
C GLY A 174 -22.39 9.83 -15.93
N GLU A 175 -22.47 8.78 -16.76
CA GLU A 175 -23.05 7.50 -16.35
C GLU A 175 -22.18 6.80 -15.30
N GLU A 176 -22.79 6.36 -14.20
CA GLU A 176 -22.14 5.55 -13.16
C GLU A 176 -22.59 4.09 -13.22
N ILE A 177 -21.64 3.16 -13.30
CA ILE A 177 -21.89 1.72 -13.37
C ILE A 177 -21.09 1.02 -12.27
N GLY A 178 -21.72 0.12 -11.51
CA GLY A 178 -21.07 -0.57 -10.40
C GLY A 178 -21.36 -2.07 -10.35
N ILE A 179 -20.29 -2.88 -10.41
CA ILE A 179 -20.34 -4.36 -10.31
C ILE A 179 -19.72 -4.80 -9.00
N LYS A 180 -20.20 -5.90 -8.41
CA LYS A 180 -19.65 -6.41 -7.16
C LYS A 180 -18.23 -6.94 -7.37
N ILE A 181 -17.34 -6.61 -6.44
CA ILE A 181 -15.94 -7.05 -6.51
C ILE A 181 -15.83 -8.57 -6.38
N ASP A 182 -16.64 -9.20 -5.53
CA ASP A 182 -16.59 -10.65 -5.35
C ASP A 182 -16.92 -11.39 -6.66
N ASP A 183 -17.90 -10.91 -7.42
CA ASP A 183 -18.27 -11.48 -8.73
C ASP A 183 -17.11 -11.33 -9.74
N LEU A 184 -16.41 -10.19 -9.71
CA LEU A 184 -15.23 -9.95 -10.56
C LEU A 184 -14.03 -10.82 -10.15
N GLU A 185 -13.83 -11.04 -8.86
CA GLU A 185 -12.77 -11.90 -8.33
C GLU A 185 -12.98 -13.37 -8.65
N GLU A 186 -14.23 -13.85 -8.64
CA GLU A 186 -14.57 -15.22 -9.02
C GLU A 186 -14.22 -15.53 -10.49
N GLU A 187 -14.34 -14.52 -11.35
CA GLU A 187 -13.98 -14.61 -12.77
C GLU A 187 -12.49 -14.27 -13.04
N GLY A 188 -11.73 -13.87 -12.02
CA GLY A 188 -10.29 -13.58 -12.13
C GLY A 188 -9.93 -12.13 -12.51
N TYR A 189 -10.88 -11.19 -12.48
CA TYR A 189 -10.70 -9.79 -12.90
C TYR A 189 -10.73 -8.76 -11.77
N GLY A 190 -10.80 -9.21 -10.51
CA GLY A 190 -10.88 -8.33 -9.35
C GLY A 190 -9.53 -7.88 -8.79
N ARG A 191 -9.47 -7.69 -7.46
CA ARG A 191 -8.24 -7.25 -6.79
C ARG A 191 -7.12 -8.26 -6.96
N ARG A 192 -5.88 -7.78 -6.94
CA ARG A 192 -4.66 -8.59 -6.94
C ARG A 192 -4.71 -9.68 -5.88
N ALA A 193 -4.25 -10.88 -6.22
CA ALA A 193 -4.30 -12.04 -5.34
C ALA A 193 -3.62 -11.80 -3.97
N ASN A 194 -2.54 -11.00 -3.94
CA ASN A 194 -1.88 -10.61 -2.70
C ASN A 194 -2.69 -9.62 -1.85
N CYS A 195 -3.42 -8.70 -2.48
CA CYS A 195 -4.31 -7.79 -1.78
C CYS A 195 -5.50 -8.53 -1.15
N GLN A 196 -6.04 -9.55 -1.83
CA GLN A 196 -7.15 -10.37 -1.32
C GLN A 196 -6.83 -11.05 0.01
N ARG A 197 -5.55 -11.36 0.28
CA ARG A 197 -5.08 -12.03 1.51
C ARG A 197 -4.42 -11.09 2.53
N CYS A 198 -4.50 -9.77 2.31
CA CYS A 198 -4.00 -8.79 3.27
C CYS A 198 -4.95 -8.64 4.47
N GLU A 199 -4.41 -8.58 5.68
CA GLU A 199 -5.17 -8.37 6.92
C GLU A 199 -5.07 -6.93 7.45
N LEU A 200 -4.07 -6.16 7.02
CA LEU A 200 -3.96 -4.75 7.41
C LEU A 200 -4.76 -3.90 6.42
N LYS A 201 -5.84 -3.30 6.90
CA LYS A 201 -6.78 -2.53 6.07
C LYS A 201 -6.74 -1.03 6.37
N VAL A 202 -6.80 -0.69 7.65
CA VAL A 202 -6.53 0.66 8.14
C VAL A 202 -5.04 0.72 8.52
N PRO A 203 -4.23 1.60 7.89
CA PRO A 203 -2.80 1.69 8.15
C PRO A 203 -2.50 2.39 9.48
N ARG A 204 -2.79 1.72 10.60
CA ARG A 204 -2.48 2.21 11.97
C ARG A 204 -0.99 2.29 12.30
N ASN A 205 -0.16 1.81 11.38
CA ASN A 205 1.28 1.90 11.38
C ASN A 205 1.81 3.13 10.59
N ALA A 206 0.92 4.03 10.19
CA ALA A 206 1.21 5.38 9.68
C ALA A 206 0.79 6.44 10.72
N ASP A 207 1.25 7.70 10.58
CA ASP A 207 0.99 8.78 11.55
C ASP A 207 -0.50 9.09 11.71
N ILE A 208 -1.22 9.13 10.59
CA ILE A 208 -2.68 9.17 10.54
C ILE A 208 -3.21 8.17 9.52
N ALA A 209 -4.44 7.69 9.72
CA ALA A 209 -5.12 6.82 8.78
C ALA A 209 -6.46 7.42 8.34
N CYS A 210 -6.55 7.76 7.06
CA CYS A 210 -7.66 8.46 6.42
C CYS A 210 -8.47 7.50 5.54
N GLY A 211 -9.76 7.80 5.31
CA GLY A 211 -10.58 6.96 4.46
C GLY A 211 -12.07 7.26 4.37
N ASN A 212 -12.74 6.49 3.50
CA ASN A 212 -14.21 6.49 3.34
C ASN A 212 -14.95 5.55 4.31
N TRP A 213 -14.25 4.66 5.02
CA TRP A 213 -14.93 3.71 5.91
C TRP A 213 -15.45 4.39 7.17
N GLY A 214 -16.78 4.44 7.27
CA GLY A 214 -17.49 5.16 8.32
C GLY A 214 -17.59 6.66 8.08
N SER A 215 -17.11 7.18 6.95
CA SER A 215 -17.20 8.60 6.66
C SER A 215 -18.66 9.03 6.43
N GLU A 216 -18.97 10.26 6.81
CA GLU A 216 -20.24 10.90 6.47
C GLU A 216 -20.11 11.64 5.12
N PRO A 217 -21.21 11.89 4.38
CA PRO A 217 -21.15 12.55 3.07
C PRO A 217 -20.37 13.86 3.10
N GLY A 218 -19.36 13.98 2.23
CA GLY A 218 -18.48 15.15 2.14
C GLY A 218 -17.43 15.25 3.25
N TRP A 219 -17.23 14.21 4.07
CA TRP A 219 -16.20 14.14 5.10
C TRP A 219 -15.24 12.99 4.83
N THR A 220 -14.00 13.12 5.29
CA THR A 220 -13.01 12.04 5.36
C THR A 220 -12.93 11.55 6.79
N PHE A 221 -12.98 10.23 7.00
CA PHE A 221 -12.76 9.64 8.32
C PHE A 221 -11.26 9.57 8.61
N VAL A 222 -10.81 10.13 9.73
CA VAL A 222 -9.39 10.15 10.13
C VAL A 222 -9.21 9.51 11.50
N GLU A 223 -8.24 8.61 11.61
CA GLU A 223 -7.75 8.03 12.85
C GLU A 223 -6.32 8.52 13.11
N ILE A 224 -6.10 9.13 14.27
CA ILE A 224 -4.79 9.63 14.69
C ILE A 224 -4.03 8.51 15.40
N ASN A 225 -2.84 8.15 14.92
CA ASN A 225 -2.09 6.98 15.40
C ASN A 225 -0.78 7.34 16.12
N SER A 226 -0.24 8.53 15.91
CA SER A 226 1.00 9.00 16.53
C SER A 226 0.88 10.44 17.05
N ASP A 227 1.81 10.86 17.90
CA ASP A 227 1.92 12.25 18.34
C ASP A 227 2.19 13.18 17.16
N LYS A 228 3.06 12.77 16.22
CA LYS A 228 3.28 13.46 14.94
C LYS A 228 1.97 13.60 14.16
N GLY A 229 1.14 12.56 14.11
CA GLY A 229 -0.18 12.60 13.49
C GLY A 229 -1.13 13.59 14.15
N ARG A 230 -1.09 13.70 15.48
CA ARG A 230 -1.87 14.70 16.24
C ARG A 230 -1.43 16.12 15.86
N GLU A 231 -0.13 16.38 15.85
CA GLU A 231 0.45 17.68 15.46
C GLU A 231 0.08 18.08 14.02
N ILE A 232 0.07 17.13 13.08
CA ILE A 232 -0.37 17.37 11.69
C ILE A 232 -1.82 17.86 11.65
N ILE A 233 -2.72 17.17 12.36
CA ILE A 233 -4.15 17.51 12.34
C ILE A 233 -4.41 18.84 13.03
N GLU A 234 -3.87 19.05 14.23
CA GLU A 234 -4.04 20.29 14.99
C GLU A 234 -3.51 21.49 14.21
N GLY A 235 -2.33 21.37 13.59
CA GLY A 235 -1.77 22.42 12.76
C GLY A 235 -2.61 22.71 11.52
N ALA A 236 -3.09 21.70 10.81
CA ALA A 236 -3.95 21.88 9.63
C ALA A 236 -5.30 22.55 9.98
N VAL A 237 -5.85 22.28 11.16
CA VAL A 237 -7.06 22.96 11.66
C VAL A 237 -6.77 24.41 12.02
N ASN A 238 -5.68 24.65 12.76
CA ASN A 238 -5.29 25.98 13.24
C ASN A 238 -4.95 26.95 12.10
N GLU A 239 -4.23 26.46 11.08
CA GLU A 239 -3.92 27.23 9.87
C GLU A 239 -5.11 27.30 8.89
N GLY A 240 -6.21 26.62 9.20
CA GLY A 240 -7.47 26.76 8.47
C GLY A 240 -7.57 26.00 7.16
N PHE A 241 -6.71 25.00 6.91
CA PHE A 241 -6.80 24.14 5.72
C PHE A 241 -7.95 23.14 5.79
N ILE A 242 -8.25 22.66 6.99
CA ILE A 242 -9.35 21.72 7.23
C ILE A 242 -10.29 22.19 8.34
N GLU A 243 -11.51 21.68 8.33
CA GLU A 243 -12.43 21.69 9.46
C GLU A 243 -12.69 20.26 9.95
N THR A 244 -13.04 20.12 11.22
CA THR A 244 -13.23 18.82 11.86
C THR A 244 -14.51 18.77 12.69
N LYS A 245 -15.08 17.57 12.82
CA LYS A 245 -16.15 17.27 13.77
C LYS A 245 -15.99 15.85 14.32
N GLU A 246 -16.64 15.56 15.42
CA GLU A 246 -16.68 14.19 15.97
C GLU A 246 -17.53 13.27 15.06
N PRO A 247 -17.08 12.01 14.84
CA PRO A 247 -17.89 11.03 14.16
C PRO A 247 -19.08 10.60 15.03
N SER A 248 -20.23 10.34 14.42
CA SER A 248 -21.35 9.73 15.11
C SER A 248 -21.04 8.30 15.58
N GLU A 249 -21.72 7.81 16.62
CA GLU A 249 -21.62 6.39 17.05
C GLU A 249 -21.91 5.42 15.89
N LYS A 250 -22.83 5.82 14.99
CA LYS A 250 -23.14 5.07 13.77
C LYS A 250 -21.95 5.03 12.81
N ALA A 251 -21.26 6.15 12.60
CA ALA A 251 -20.06 6.22 11.77
C ALA A 251 -18.96 5.28 12.29
N LEU A 252 -18.70 5.31 13.60
CA LEU A 252 -17.76 4.40 14.27
C LEU A 252 -18.13 2.92 14.07
N ALA A 253 -19.39 2.56 14.34
CA ALA A 253 -19.88 1.20 14.16
C ALA A 253 -19.81 0.73 12.69
N ILE A 254 -20.03 1.61 11.73
CA ILE A 254 -19.90 1.30 10.29
C ILE A 254 -18.43 1.03 9.95
N ARG A 255 -17.50 1.89 10.39
CA ARG A 255 -16.07 1.72 10.17
C ARG A 255 -15.60 0.37 10.70
N ASP A 256 -15.89 0.07 11.96
CA ASP A 256 -15.51 -1.19 12.61
C ASP A 256 -16.10 -2.39 11.88
N LYS A 257 -17.36 -2.31 11.44
CA LYS A 257 -18.02 -3.38 10.70
C LYS A 257 -17.34 -3.63 9.35
N ILE A 258 -17.07 -2.59 8.57
CA ILE A 258 -16.44 -2.72 7.25
C ILE A 258 -15.03 -3.30 7.41
N GLU A 259 -14.23 -2.76 8.34
CA GLU A 259 -12.88 -3.26 8.58
C GLU A 259 -12.89 -4.75 8.96
N ASN A 260 -13.75 -5.16 9.90
CA ASN A 260 -13.85 -6.56 10.31
C ASN A 260 -14.27 -7.49 9.15
N ILE A 261 -15.19 -7.05 8.27
CA ILE A 261 -15.54 -7.81 7.07
C ILE A 261 -14.29 -8.00 6.19
N MET A 262 -13.56 -6.92 5.93
CA MET A 262 -12.38 -6.94 5.06
C MET A 262 -11.23 -7.77 5.64
N ILE A 263 -11.03 -7.76 6.96
CA ILE A 263 -10.07 -8.63 7.65
C ILE A 263 -10.48 -10.10 7.53
N ASN A 264 -11.75 -10.41 7.74
CA ASN A 264 -12.26 -11.78 7.65
C ASN A 264 -12.17 -12.34 6.23
N MET A 265 -12.42 -11.51 5.21
CA MET A 265 -12.14 -11.86 3.81
C MET A 265 -10.65 -12.15 3.60
N GLY A 266 -9.77 -11.29 4.14
CA GLY A 266 -8.32 -11.50 4.15
C GLY A 266 -7.91 -12.86 4.70
N LYS A 267 -8.42 -13.21 5.89
CA LYS A 267 -8.19 -14.49 6.56
C LYS A 267 -8.69 -15.68 5.76
N LYS A 268 -9.90 -15.58 5.19
CA LYS A 268 -10.46 -16.63 4.32
C LYS A 268 -9.58 -16.84 3.08
N SER A 269 -9.10 -15.76 2.47
CA SER A 269 -8.19 -15.82 1.32
C SER A 269 -6.81 -16.35 1.70
N GLN A 270 -6.30 -16.07 2.91
CA GLN A 270 -5.07 -16.70 3.41
C GLN A 270 -5.25 -18.21 3.55
N ALA A 271 -6.31 -18.66 4.25
CA ALA A 271 -6.58 -20.09 4.42
C ALA A 271 -6.76 -20.82 3.08
N LYS A 272 -7.39 -20.16 2.10
CA LYS A 272 -7.50 -20.71 0.74
C LYS A 272 -6.14 -20.72 0.03
N GLN A 273 -5.51 -19.56 -0.15
CA GLN A 273 -4.34 -19.42 -1.01
C GLN A 273 -3.06 -20.02 -0.38
N LEU A 274 -2.85 -19.88 0.92
CA LEU A 274 -1.60 -20.29 1.58
C LEU A 274 -1.64 -21.72 2.12
N ASP A 275 -2.83 -22.25 2.42
CA ASP A 275 -3.01 -23.58 3.00
C ASP A 275 -3.72 -24.56 2.06
N ALA A 276 -4.99 -24.31 1.70
CA ALA A 276 -5.76 -25.25 0.87
C ALA A 276 -5.19 -25.42 -0.54
N ASP A 277 -4.80 -24.31 -1.16
CA ASP A 277 -4.19 -24.23 -2.49
C ASP A 277 -2.65 -24.14 -2.39
N ALA A 278 -2.07 -24.64 -1.29
CA ALA A 278 -0.64 -24.68 -1.11
C ALA A 278 0.00 -25.62 -2.14
N LEU A 279 0.98 -25.10 -2.89
CA LEU A 279 1.78 -25.93 -3.77
C LEU A 279 2.64 -26.90 -2.95
N THR A 280 2.71 -28.14 -3.41
CA THR A 280 3.65 -29.17 -2.97
C THR A 280 5.09 -28.78 -3.33
N LEU A 281 6.08 -29.51 -2.79
CA LEU A 281 7.48 -29.27 -3.14
C LEU A 281 7.75 -29.50 -4.63
N GLU A 282 7.16 -30.53 -5.22
CA GLU A 282 7.27 -30.84 -6.66
C GLU A 282 6.64 -29.72 -7.52
N GLU A 283 5.47 -29.21 -7.13
CA GLU A 283 4.85 -28.08 -7.82
C GLU A 283 5.68 -26.80 -7.68
N TRP A 284 6.31 -26.56 -6.53
CA TRP A 284 7.24 -25.44 -6.37
C TRP A 284 8.49 -25.60 -7.23
N GLU A 285 9.05 -26.80 -7.30
CA GLU A 285 10.17 -27.11 -8.20
C GLU A 285 9.79 -26.79 -9.66
N ASN A 286 8.57 -27.15 -10.08
CA ASN A 286 8.06 -26.79 -11.40
C ASN A 286 7.89 -25.27 -11.60
N GLN A 287 7.44 -24.52 -10.58
CA GLN A 287 7.38 -23.05 -10.70
C GLN A 287 8.78 -22.44 -10.81
N TRP A 288 9.72 -22.89 -9.99
CA TRP A 288 11.07 -22.37 -9.98
C TRP A 288 11.83 -22.71 -11.26
N ASN A 289 11.60 -23.88 -11.87
CA ASN A 289 12.19 -24.27 -13.15
C ASN A 289 11.75 -23.38 -14.34
N LYS A 290 10.69 -22.57 -14.18
CA LYS A 290 10.34 -21.55 -15.17
C LYS A 290 11.23 -20.31 -15.07
N CYS A 291 11.93 -20.11 -13.96
CA CYS A 291 12.67 -18.88 -13.69
C CYS A 291 13.80 -18.68 -14.70
N ILE A 292 13.82 -17.49 -15.31
CA ILE A 292 14.86 -17.07 -16.25
C ILE A 292 15.95 -16.20 -15.61
N LYS A 293 15.94 -16.07 -14.27
CA LYS A 293 16.86 -15.24 -13.47
C LYS A 293 17.03 -13.81 -14.04
N CYS A 294 15.92 -13.16 -14.40
CA CYS A 294 15.92 -11.79 -14.92
C CYS A 294 16.06 -10.70 -13.84
N PHE A 295 16.11 -11.07 -12.55
CA PHE A 295 16.21 -10.19 -11.39
C PHE A 295 15.07 -9.18 -11.17
N ALA A 296 14.11 -9.02 -12.08
CA ALA A 296 13.00 -8.08 -11.94
C ALA A 296 12.28 -8.15 -10.58
N CYS A 297 11.95 -9.36 -10.11
CA CYS A 297 11.28 -9.54 -8.82
C CYS A 297 12.14 -9.20 -7.59
N HIS A 298 13.47 -9.14 -7.74
CA HIS A 298 14.43 -8.65 -6.74
C HIS A 298 14.47 -7.13 -6.75
N ASP A 299 14.66 -6.56 -7.93
CA ASP A 299 14.89 -5.13 -8.11
C ASP A 299 13.64 -4.29 -7.78
N VAL A 300 12.44 -4.83 -8.01
CA VAL A 300 11.17 -4.17 -7.65
C VAL A 300 10.79 -4.33 -6.16
N CYS A 301 11.54 -5.12 -5.39
CA CYS A 301 11.13 -5.44 -4.03
C CYS A 301 11.40 -4.25 -3.08
N PRO A 302 10.36 -3.64 -2.48
CA PRO A 302 10.50 -2.35 -1.79
C PRO A 302 11.25 -2.42 -0.46
N ILE A 303 11.65 -3.61 -0.04
CA ILE A 303 12.39 -3.86 1.20
C ILE A 303 13.72 -4.59 0.94
N CYS A 304 14.00 -4.91 -0.33
CA CYS A 304 15.21 -5.63 -0.70
C CYS A 304 16.32 -4.63 -0.92
N TRP A 305 17.17 -4.52 0.09
CA TRP A 305 18.29 -3.60 0.04
C TRP A 305 19.54 -4.25 0.65
N CYS A 306 20.66 -4.07 -0.02
CA CYS A 306 21.98 -4.45 0.44
C CYS A 306 23.05 -3.64 -0.30
N ASN A 307 24.14 -3.24 0.39
CA ASN A 307 25.29 -2.60 -0.28
C ASN A 307 25.96 -3.52 -1.30
N GLU A 308 26.00 -4.81 -0.99
CA GLU A 308 26.55 -5.85 -1.84
C GLU A 308 25.53 -6.98 -1.87
N CYS A 309 25.05 -7.31 -3.06
CA CYS A 309 24.10 -8.41 -3.22
C CYS A 309 24.83 -9.74 -3.24
N GLU A 310 24.38 -10.66 -2.39
CA GLU A 310 24.88 -12.03 -2.32
C GLU A 310 24.72 -12.74 -3.68
N LEU A 311 23.66 -12.41 -4.42
CA LEU A 311 23.36 -12.99 -5.74
C LEU A 311 24.30 -12.53 -6.85
N GLU A 312 25.06 -11.46 -6.63
CA GLU A 312 26.02 -10.92 -7.60
C GLU A 312 27.45 -11.44 -7.37
N LYS A 313 27.64 -12.33 -6.39
CA LYS A 313 28.96 -12.88 -6.10
C LYS A 313 29.38 -13.91 -7.17
N PRO A 314 30.69 -14.05 -7.47
CA PRO A 314 31.17 -14.90 -8.57
C PRO A 314 30.75 -16.38 -8.50
N TYR A 315 30.42 -16.90 -7.32
CA TYR A 315 29.98 -18.28 -7.15
C TYR A 315 28.50 -18.51 -7.48
N PHE A 316 27.72 -17.45 -7.72
CA PHE A 316 26.36 -17.50 -8.27
C PHE A 316 26.30 -17.17 -9.77
N GLU A 317 27.45 -16.93 -10.40
CA GLU A 317 27.56 -16.82 -11.85
C GLU A 317 27.27 -18.19 -12.47
N ASP A 318 26.25 -18.25 -13.32
CA ASP A 318 25.92 -19.46 -14.07
C ASP A 318 26.76 -19.53 -15.37
N ASP A 319 27.01 -20.75 -15.85
CA ASP A 319 27.45 -20.95 -17.23
C ASP A 319 26.34 -20.43 -18.17
N GLN A 320 26.68 -19.54 -19.11
CA GLN A 320 25.74 -18.94 -20.06
C GLN A 320 24.98 -19.97 -20.92
N GLN A 321 25.37 -21.24 -20.91
CA GLN A 321 24.72 -22.34 -21.62
C GLN A 321 23.77 -23.19 -20.75
N ALA A 322 23.72 -22.98 -19.44
CA ALA A 322 22.86 -23.73 -18.52
C ALA A 322 21.70 -22.86 -18.00
N PRO A 323 20.49 -23.44 -17.77
CA PRO A 323 19.45 -22.72 -17.07
C PRO A 323 19.94 -22.34 -15.66
N PRO A 324 19.57 -21.16 -15.15
CA PRO A 324 20.02 -20.70 -13.84
C PRO A 324 19.50 -21.64 -12.76
N ASP A 325 20.30 -21.94 -11.72
CA ASP A 325 19.81 -22.70 -10.57
C ASP A 325 18.73 -21.88 -9.84
N PRO A 326 17.45 -22.28 -9.93
CA PRO A 326 16.39 -21.51 -9.33
C PRO A 326 16.45 -21.55 -7.80
N LEU A 327 17.00 -22.62 -7.22
CA LEU A 327 17.13 -22.76 -5.78
C LEU A 327 18.22 -21.82 -5.23
N GLY A 328 19.31 -21.61 -5.96
CA GLY A 328 20.29 -20.58 -5.65
C GLY A 328 19.66 -19.19 -5.56
N PHE A 329 18.98 -18.74 -6.62
CA PHE A 329 18.35 -17.42 -6.65
C PHE A 329 17.19 -17.30 -5.64
N HIS A 330 16.17 -18.15 -5.75
CA HIS A 330 14.99 -18.06 -4.89
C HIS A 330 15.31 -18.40 -3.44
N GLY A 331 16.21 -19.36 -3.18
CA GLY A 331 16.60 -19.75 -1.82
C GLY A 331 17.30 -18.62 -1.07
N VAL A 332 18.29 -17.95 -1.68
CA VAL A 332 18.94 -16.78 -1.09
C VAL A 332 17.92 -15.68 -0.81
N ARG A 333 17.08 -15.33 -1.79
CA ARG A 333 16.06 -14.29 -1.60
C ARG A 333 15.04 -14.63 -0.52
N LEU A 334 14.53 -15.86 -0.52
CA LEU A 334 13.59 -16.36 0.49
C LEU A 334 14.20 -16.23 1.88
N SER A 335 15.47 -16.63 2.04
CA SER A 335 16.15 -16.53 3.33
C SER A 335 16.22 -15.09 3.81
N HIS A 336 16.67 -14.14 2.98
CA HIS A 336 16.87 -12.76 3.40
C HIS A 336 15.55 -12.00 3.62
N MET A 337 14.57 -12.22 2.74
CA MET A 337 13.40 -11.34 2.62
C MET A 337 12.14 -11.90 3.28
N SER A 338 11.95 -13.22 3.31
CA SER A 338 10.66 -13.78 3.70
C SER A 338 10.21 -13.39 5.12
N PRO A 339 11.07 -13.28 6.15
CA PRO A 339 10.60 -12.84 7.47
C PRO A 339 10.07 -11.41 7.52
N SER A 340 10.51 -10.56 6.58
CA SER A 340 10.10 -9.15 6.46
C SER A 340 9.13 -8.89 5.32
N CYS A 341 8.67 -9.93 4.62
CA CYS A 341 7.77 -9.76 3.48
C CYS A 341 6.50 -8.99 3.88
N VAL A 342 6.23 -7.89 3.20
CA VAL A 342 5.04 -7.06 3.44
C VAL A 342 3.84 -7.45 2.58
N ASN A 343 3.96 -8.52 1.78
CA ASN A 343 2.92 -9.06 0.89
C ASN A 343 2.39 -8.02 -0.14
N CYS A 344 3.25 -7.10 -0.60
CA CYS A 344 2.89 -6.05 -1.57
C CYS A 344 2.65 -6.59 -3.00
N GLY A 345 3.19 -7.77 -3.32
CA GLY A 345 2.95 -8.47 -4.59
C GLY A 345 3.76 -7.96 -5.79
N GLN A 346 4.59 -6.91 -5.64
CA GLN A 346 5.38 -6.35 -6.76
C GLN A 346 6.19 -7.42 -7.51
N CYS A 347 6.71 -8.40 -6.78
CA CYS A 347 7.47 -9.51 -7.35
C CYS A 347 6.66 -10.43 -8.27
N ASP A 348 5.34 -10.53 -8.08
CA ASP A 348 4.46 -11.31 -8.96
C ASP A 348 4.16 -10.50 -10.22
N ASP A 349 3.84 -9.21 -10.08
CA ASP A 349 3.44 -8.34 -11.19
C ASP A 349 4.54 -8.22 -12.26
N VAL A 350 5.82 -8.18 -11.85
CA VAL A 350 6.95 -8.04 -12.80
C VAL A 350 7.51 -9.38 -13.27
N CYS A 351 6.95 -10.51 -12.86
CA CYS A 351 7.49 -11.82 -13.21
C CYS A 351 7.02 -12.24 -14.62
N PRO A 352 7.88 -12.28 -15.65
CA PRO A 352 7.47 -12.66 -17.00
C PRO A 352 7.08 -14.15 -17.12
N MET A 353 7.37 -14.94 -16.08
CA MET A 353 7.11 -16.37 -16.02
C MET A 353 5.96 -16.73 -15.07
N GLU A 354 5.24 -15.70 -14.57
CA GLU A 354 4.07 -15.83 -13.70
C GLU A 354 4.33 -16.68 -12.44
N ILE A 355 5.54 -16.60 -11.89
CA ILE A 355 5.89 -17.30 -10.65
C ILE A 355 5.23 -16.57 -9.48
N PRO A 356 4.42 -17.23 -8.63
CA PRO A 356 3.73 -16.58 -7.52
C PRO A 356 4.65 -16.38 -6.31
N VAL A 357 5.71 -15.59 -6.47
CA VAL A 357 6.76 -15.34 -5.47
C VAL A 357 6.16 -14.82 -4.17
N SER A 358 5.24 -13.85 -4.24
CA SER A 358 4.61 -13.22 -3.08
C SER A 358 3.79 -14.21 -2.25
N LYS A 359 3.19 -15.23 -2.88
CA LYS A 359 2.44 -16.31 -2.22
C LYS A 359 3.36 -17.10 -1.29
N LEU A 360 4.53 -17.50 -1.78
CA LEU A 360 5.52 -18.24 -0.98
C LEU A 360 6.08 -17.39 0.15
N PHE A 361 6.49 -16.16 -0.17
CA PHE A 361 7.09 -15.26 0.81
C PHE A 361 6.11 -14.93 1.93
N HIS A 362 4.85 -14.68 1.61
CA HIS A 362 3.81 -14.44 2.62
C HIS A 362 3.53 -15.68 3.46
N LYS A 363 3.49 -16.88 2.87
CA LYS A 363 3.34 -18.13 3.64
C LYS A 363 4.45 -18.29 4.68
N LEU A 364 5.70 -18.04 4.28
CA LEU A 364 6.85 -18.10 5.19
C LEU A 364 6.79 -17.00 6.25
N GLN A 365 6.40 -15.78 5.88
CA GLN A 365 6.23 -14.69 6.83
C GLN A 365 5.15 -15.01 7.87
N LYS A 366 3.98 -15.53 7.47
CA LYS A 366 2.92 -15.95 8.41
C LYS A 366 3.40 -17.05 9.34
N LYS A 367 4.11 -18.05 8.82
CA LYS A 367 4.73 -19.09 9.66
C LYS A 367 5.71 -18.50 10.68
N TYR A 368 6.50 -17.50 10.26
CA TYR A 368 7.43 -16.81 11.14
C TYR A 368 6.71 -15.97 12.20
N GLU A 369 5.66 -15.24 11.81
CA GLU A 369 4.77 -14.49 12.69
C GLU A 369 4.14 -15.41 13.75
N ASP A 370 3.57 -16.55 13.36
CA ASP A 370 2.94 -17.50 14.27
C ASP A 370 3.93 -18.08 15.30
N GLN A 371 5.20 -18.23 14.92
CA GLN A 371 6.25 -18.77 15.78
C GLN A 371 6.91 -17.75 16.70
N THR A 372 6.97 -16.48 16.28
CA THR A 372 7.80 -15.46 16.94
C THR A 372 7.02 -14.25 17.44
N GLY A 373 5.81 -14.04 16.92
CA GLY A 373 5.02 -12.82 17.12
C GLY A 373 5.42 -11.65 16.22
N TYR A 374 6.49 -11.79 15.42
CA TYR A 374 6.98 -10.70 14.57
C TYR A 374 6.06 -10.45 13.36
N VAL A 375 5.50 -9.24 13.30
CA VAL A 375 4.71 -8.78 12.15
C VAL A 375 5.49 -7.73 11.38
N ALA A 376 5.80 -8.03 10.11
CA ALA A 376 6.56 -7.13 9.25
C ALA A 376 5.90 -5.74 9.14
N GLY A 377 6.68 -4.71 9.45
CA GLY A 377 6.29 -3.31 9.31
C GLY A 377 5.28 -2.76 10.34
N ILE A 378 5.01 -3.48 11.43
CA ILE A 378 4.04 -3.06 12.47
C ILE A 378 4.70 -2.62 13.78
N GLY A 379 5.47 -3.50 14.42
CA GLY A 379 6.14 -3.19 15.70
C GLY A 379 7.58 -2.71 15.52
N ASP A 380 8.20 -2.23 16.59
CA ASP A 380 9.59 -1.73 16.62
C ASP A 380 10.65 -2.84 16.69
N GLU A 381 10.20 -4.08 16.80
CA GLU A 381 11.05 -5.27 16.83
C GLU A 381 11.96 -5.33 15.59
N LYS A 382 13.21 -5.75 15.79
CA LYS A 382 14.15 -5.95 14.68
C LYS A 382 13.83 -7.24 13.92
N PRO A 383 13.99 -7.26 12.59
CA PRO A 383 13.83 -8.50 11.81
C PRO A 383 14.89 -9.54 12.21
N PRO A 384 14.62 -10.85 12.08
CA PRO A 384 15.55 -11.92 12.48
C PRO A 384 16.90 -11.90 11.74
N LEU A 385 16.89 -11.54 10.46
CA LEU A 385 18.09 -11.37 9.64
C LEU A 385 18.40 -9.88 9.49
N TYR A 386 18.42 -9.20 10.63
CA TYR A 386 18.83 -7.81 10.71
C TYR A 386 20.31 -7.70 10.33
N SER A 387 20.57 -7.15 9.14
CA SER A 387 21.88 -6.57 8.85
C SER A 387 21.91 -5.21 9.54
N PRO A 388 22.77 -4.99 10.55
CA PRO A 388 22.96 -3.66 11.10
C PRO A 388 23.43 -2.69 10.02
N GLN A 389 23.33 -1.40 10.31
CA GLN A 389 23.85 -0.32 9.49
C GLN A 389 25.28 -0.71 9.05
N LYS A 390 25.47 -0.92 7.75
CA LYS A 390 26.78 -1.22 7.17
C LYS A 390 27.53 0.11 7.11
N GLU A 391 28.07 0.56 8.25
CA GLU A 391 29.00 1.69 8.28
C GLU A 391 30.20 1.33 7.38
N ASN A 392 30.40 2.11 6.31
CA ASN A 392 31.59 2.09 5.44
C ASN A 392 31.99 0.70 4.90
N PHE A 393 31.52 0.37 3.70
CA PHE A 393 32.28 -0.48 2.78
C PHE A 393 32.52 0.30 1.50
#